data_AF-A0A9J7IUX9-F1
#
_entry.id   AF-A0A9J7IUX9-F1
#
_cell.length_a   1.000
_cell.length_b   1.000
_cell.length_c   1.000
_cell.angle_alpha   90.00
_cell.angle_beta   90.00
_cell.angle_gamma   90.00
#
_symmetry.space_group_name_H-M   'P 1'
#
loop_
_entity.id
_entity.type
_entity.pdbx_description
1 polymer ?
#
loop_
_entity_poly.entity_id
_entity_poly.type
_entity_poly.pdbx_seq_one_letter_code
_entity_poly.pdbx_strand_id
1 'polypeptide(L)'
;MAGVPVKCGTIVSFCFVLYAVYYRKNDLGDVRLSPVKDHLLYLESENKVGEGKLQPKVALGYGACHDLFVNATSLLDHKELKGNPEHFNEISNKEEFLKSFAYFFKHGAAAERFVSNGKLYDELIEQALKLPDSRWSIGGNAPLMAKRFYIEGWKVLFAAKMSNKLKKYIPKDIQIVGGEENEEVRDDVHMILEYKTDETFGTLKAPRANRYIVHNDENNPLLSSLEKFDEHLPGFGPNLLVISGLQMMDNYPFKVGDGKDLRAERLDLVKKQILSQPLSTLTHFEMASYVDLELLKHLTTKILPFVDSVGMNEQELTNLYSVLEYGEVSVVADSNPRVATALDQMRKTFLLIRRQNELYESKRQLTRIHVHTLAYQAIMTVKNSNWKRTEAAAAKASLTAHRYVCNSQDIALEKCKLLLDDSFSTTTDNDNTSRVFFEPTKPVSCWDEEINGENVDICVAPVLICTEAQLTAGAGDNISAAGLVLQVEK
;
A
#
# COMPACT_ATOMS: atom_id res chain seq x y z
N MET A 1 -6.30 69.04 -7.18
CA MET A 1 -6.44 67.59 -7.41
C MET A 1 -7.65 67.12 -6.62
N ALA A 2 -8.80 66.98 -7.29
CA ALA A 2 -10.05 66.57 -6.65
C ALA A 2 -10.02 65.05 -6.43
N GLY A 3 -10.18 64.62 -5.18
CA GLY A 3 -10.26 63.21 -4.81
C GLY A 3 -11.51 62.57 -5.41
N VAL A 4 -11.33 61.43 -6.08
CA VAL A 4 -12.41 60.64 -6.66
C VAL A 4 -13.32 60.14 -5.52
N PRO A 5 -14.65 60.34 -5.57
CA PRO A 5 -15.55 59.87 -4.53
C PRO A 5 -15.62 58.34 -4.57
N VAL A 6 -15.16 57.70 -3.50
CA VAL A 6 -15.29 56.25 -3.29
C VAL A 6 -16.78 55.93 -3.13
N LYS A 7 -17.33 55.14 -4.05
CA LYS A 7 -18.73 54.73 -4.00
C LYS A 7 -18.94 53.82 -2.78
N CYS A 8 -20.04 53.99 -2.05
CA CYS A 8 -20.39 53.19 -0.87
C CYS A 8 -20.32 51.67 -1.15
N GLY A 9 -20.69 51.24 -2.35
CA GLY A 9 -20.56 49.84 -2.80
C GLY A 9 -19.13 49.31 -2.78
N THR A 10 -18.12 50.13 -3.06
CA THR A 10 -16.70 49.74 -3.01
C THR A 10 -16.23 49.50 -1.57
N ILE A 11 -16.73 50.31 -0.62
CA ILE A 11 -16.45 50.14 0.81
C ILE A 11 -17.10 48.86 1.33
N VAL A 12 -18.35 48.60 0.95
CA VAL A 12 -19.08 47.38 1.32
C VAL A 12 -18.40 46.13 0.77
N SER A 13 -18.00 46.12 -0.51
CA SER A 13 -17.25 44.99 -1.08
C SER A 13 -15.91 44.77 -0.37
N PHE A 14 -15.21 45.84 0.00
CA PHE A 14 -13.96 45.73 0.75
C PHE A 14 -14.17 45.18 2.17
N CYS A 15 -15.24 45.59 2.85
CA CYS A 15 -15.65 45.02 4.13
C CYS A 15 -16.03 43.54 4.02
N PHE A 16 -16.71 43.12 2.95
CA PHE A 16 -17.01 41.71 2.69
C PHE A 16 -15.75 40.89 2.40
N VAL A 17 -14.78 41.44 1.67
CA VAL A 17 -13.48 40.79 1.45
C VAL A 17 -12.70 40.69 2.75
N LEU A 18 -12.64 41.75 3.56
CA LEU A 18 -11.99 41.71 4.87
C LEU A 18 -12.69 40.75 5.84
N TYR A 19 -14.02 40.71 5.84
CA TYR A 19 -14.81 39.76 6.62
C TYR A 19 -14.58 38.33 6.13
N ALA A 20 -14.56 38.09 4.82
CA ALA A 20 -14.28 36.78 4.24
C ALA A 20 -12.83 36.33 4.49
N VAL A 21 -11.86 37.25 4.46
CA VAL A 21 -10.47 36.99 4.82
C VAL A 21 -10.35 36.73 6.32
N TYR A 22 -11.00 37.51 7.17
CA TYR A 22 -11.05 37.30 8.62
C TYR A 22 -11.74 35.99 8.98
N TYR A 23 -12.83 35.65 8.30
CA TYR A 23 -13.57 34.41 8.48
C TYR A 23 -12.80 33.20 7.92
N ARG A 24 -12.07 33.32 6.79
CA ARG A 24 -11.12 32.29 6.35
C ARG A 24 -9.96 32.10 7.31
N LYS A 25 -9.48 33.19 7.94
CA LYS A 25 -8.40 33.14 8.93
C LYS A 25 -8.87 32.59 10.28
N ASN A 26 -10.16 32.72 10.56
CA ASN A 26 -10.88 32.19 11.72
C ASN A 26 -11.82 31.03 11.33
N ASP A 27 -11.54 30.31 10.25
CA ASP A 27 -12.18 29.01 10.04
C ASP A 27 -11.70 28.20 11.24
N LEU A 28 -12.57 28.06 12.24
CA LEU A 28 -12.31 27.28 13.44
C LEU A 28 -12.08 25.87 12.89
N GLY A 29 -10.81 25.51 12.68
CA GLY A 29 -10.41 24.24 12.10
C GLY A 29 -11.17 23.12 12.80
N ASP A 30 -11.48 22.06 12.04
CA ASP A 30 -12.35 20.97 12.49
C ASP A 30 -12.06 20.59 13.96
N VAL A 31 -13.00 20.96 14.85
CA VAL A 31 -12.83 20.86 16.31
C VAL A 31 -12.65 19.42 16.77
N ARG A 32 -12.96 18.44 15.91
CA ARG A 32 -12.76 17.01 16.13
C ARG A 32 -11.29 16.63 16.08
N LEU A 33 -10.42 17.39 15.38
CA LEU A 33 -9.04 16.99 15.11
C LEU A 33 -8.19 16.80 16.38
N SER A 34 -8.26 17.72 17.35
CA SER A 34 -7.49 17.61 18.59
C SER A 34 -7.88 16.38 19.42
N PRO A 35 -9.15 16.19 19.82
CA PRO A 35 -9.52 15.02 20.63
C PRO A 35 -9.25 13.70 19.89
N VAL A 36 -9.41 13.65 18.56
CA VAL A 36 -9.08 12.46 17.76
C VAL A 36 -7.59 12.17 17.85
N LYS A 37 -6.73 13.16 17.58
CA LYS A 37 -5.28 13.02 17.67
C LYS A 37 -4.86 12.53 19.06
N ASP A 38 -5.36 13.18 20.11
CA ASP A 38 -4.95 12.93 21.48
C ASP A 38 -5.34 11.50 21.92
N HIS A 39 -6.52 11.02 21.55
CA HIS A 39 -6.95 9.65 21.88
C HIS A 39 -6.21 8.59 21.06
N LEU A 40 -5.94 8.83 19.77
CA LEU A 40 -5.14 7.90 18.97
C LEU A 40 -3.72 7.77 19.55
N LEU A 41 -3.09 8.88 19.94
CA LEU A 41 -1.78 8.89 20.59
C LEU A 41 -1.83 8.18 21.96
N TYR A 42 -2.91 8.36 22.73
CA TYR A 42 -3.12 7.61 23.97
C TYR A 42 -3.13 6.10 23.73
N LEU A 43 -3.93 5.61 22.77
CA LEU A 43 -3.98 4.20 22.40
C LEU A 43 -2.61 3.66 21.96
N GLU A 44 -1.83 4.42 21.17
CA GLU A 44 -0.47 4.02 20.83
C GLU A 44 0.44 3.94 22.07
N SER A 45 0.37 4.94 22.96
CA SER A 45 1.27 5.04 24.12
C SER A 45 1.06 3.95 25.17
N GLU A 46 -0.20 3.51 25.35
CA GLU A 46 -0.58 2.43 26.27
C GLU A 46 -0.23 1.04 25.73
N ASN A 47 0.05 0.93 24.42
CA ASN A 47 0.29 -0.34 23.75
C ASN A 47 1.72 -0.42 23.21
N LYS A 48 2.64 -0.86 24.06
CA LYS A 48 4.07 -0.96 23.72
C LYS A 48 4.44 -2.33 23.16
N VAL A 49 5.40 -2.32 22.23
CA VAL A 49 6.07 -3.52 21.72
C VAL A 49 6.99 -4.09 22.80
N GLY A 50 7.04 -5.42 22.92
CA GLY A 50 7.92 -6.09 23.88
C GLY A 50 9.39 -5.83 23.59
N GLU A 51 10.21 -5.74 24.64
CA GLU A 51 11.65 -5.51 24.53
C GLU A 51 12.47 -6.72 25.03
N GLY A 52 13.76 -6.75 24.67
CA GLY A 52 14.71 -7.76 25.14
C GLY A 52 14.28 -9.20 24.80
N LYS A 53 13.96 -10.00 25.82
CA LYS A 53 13.52 -11.39 25.63
C LYS A 53 12.15 -11.52 24.99
N LEU A 54 11.27 -10.54 25.22
CA LEU A 54 9.92 -10.46 24.65
C LEU A 54 9.88 -9.74 23.31
N GLN A 55 11.03 -9.31 22.79
CA GLN A 55 11.11 -8.64 21.50
C GLN A 55 10.64 -9.58 20.39
N PRO A 56 9.59 -9.20 19.63
CA PRO A 56 9.06 -10.00 18.56
C PRO A 56 10.00 -10.01 17.35
N LYS A 57 9.87 -11.06 16.55
CA LYS A 57 10.66 -11.29 15.35
C LYS A 57 9.75 -11.39 14.13
N VAL A 58 10.07 -10.62 13.09
CA VAL A 58 9.41 -10.72 11.78
C VAL A 58 10.42 -11.19 10.74
N ALA A 59 9.99 -12.14 9.93
CA ALA A 59 10.66 -12.52 8.70
C ALA A 59 9.79 -12.06 7.54
N LEU A 60 10.37 -11.38 6.55
CA LEU A 60 9.59 -10.88 5.40
C LEU A 60 10.34 -10.87 4.09
N GLY A 61 9.60 -11.08 3.00
CA GLY A 61 10.03 -10.99 1.62
C GLY A 61 8.83 -10.68 0.71
N TYR A 62 9.00 -10.50 -0.59
CA TYR A 62 10.24 -10.60 -1.35
C TYR A 62 10.57 -9.32 -2.10
N GLY A 63 11.84 -9.19 -2.45
CA GLY A 63 12.29 -8.21 -3.42
C GLY A 63 12.55 -6.84 -2.83
N ALA A 64 13.30 -6.06 -3.60
CA ALA A 64 13.57 -4.66 -3.35
C ALA A 64 13.90 -4.01 -4.69
N CYS A 65 13.61 -2.72 -4.80
CA CYS A 65 14.01 -1.94 -5.96
C CYS A 65 14.62 -0.61 -5.55
N HIS A 66 15.32 0.01 -6.48
CA HIS A 66 15.81 1.37 -6.35
C HIS A 66 14.94 2.27 -7.22
N ASP A 67 14.08 3.05 -6.58
CA ASP A 67 13.14 3.93 -7.26
C ASP A 67 13.88 5.18 -7.74
N LEU A 68 13.86 5.41 -9.05
CA LEU A 68 14.30 6.64 -9.69
C LEU A 68 13.08 7.49 -10.03
N PHE A 69 12.82 8.53 -9.24
CA PHE A 69 11.76 9.49 -9.53
C PHE A 69 12.24 10.51 -10.56
N VAL A 70 11.40 10.78 -11.54
CA VAL A 70 11.71 11.64 -12.68
C VAL A 70 10.45 12.42 -13.08
N ASN A 71 10.59 13.71 -13.40
CA ASN A 71 9.49 14.43 -14.06
C ASN A 71 9.29 13.88 -15.48
N ALA A 72 8.10 13.35 -15.74
CA ALA A 72 7.81 12.61 -16.96
C ALA A 72 7.95 13.47 -18.23
N THR A 73 7.43 14.69 -18.22
CA THR A 73 7.46 15.58 -19.40
C THR A 73 8.81 16.26 -19.63
N SER A 74 9.73 16.17 -18.66
CA SER A 74 11.13 16.57 -18.82
C SER A 74 11.97 15.48 -19.47
N LEU A 75 11.62 14.20 -19.25
CA LEU A 75 12.31 13.06 -19.86
C LEU A 75 11.79 12.76 -21.27
N LEU A 76 10.47 12.82 -21.47
CA LEU A 76 9.81 12.41 -22.70
C LEU A 76 9.49 13.61 -23.59
N ASP A 77 9.68 13.47 -24.90
CA ASP A 77 9.28 14.50 -25.88
C ASP A 77 8.06 14.05 -26.68
N HIS A 78 6.96 14.79 -26.55
CA HIS A 78 5.73 14.54 -27.31
C HIS A 78 5.96 14.59 -28.83
N LYS A 79 6.95 15.32 -29.35
CA LYS A 79 7.25 15.37 -30.79
C LYS A 79 7.65 14.01 -31.37
N GLU A 80 8.11 13.11 -30.52
CA GLU A 80 8.48 11.74 -30.91
C GLU A 80 7.28 10.78 -30.93
N LEU A 81 6.12 11.18 -30.36
CA LEU A 81 4.91 10.36 -30.36
C LEU A 81 4.35 10.22 -31.78
N LYS A 82 4.31 8.98 -32.28
CA LYS A 82 3.71 8.63 -33.57
C LYS A 82 2.38 7.93 -33.34
N GLY A 83 1.32 8.37 -34.02
CA GLY A 83 -0.01 7.79 -33.89
C GLY A 83 -0.72 8.17 -32.59
N ASN A 84 -1.76 7.40 -32.24
CA ASN A 84 -2.59 7.68 -31.07
C ASN A 84 -2.03 7.02 -29.80
N PRO A 85 -2.31 7.58 -28.61
CA PRO A 85 -2.05 6.90 -27.35
C PRO A 85 -2.73 5.53 -27.29
N GLU A 86 -2.00 4.51 -26.85
CA GLU A 86 -2.42 3.11 -26.87
C GLU A 86 -1.85 2.37 -25.65
N HIS A 87 -2.60 1.42 -25.12
CA HIS A 87 -2.18 0.60 -23.97
C HIS A 87 -1.48 -0.68 -24.44
N PHE A 88 -0.33 -0.98 -23.81
CA PHE A 88 0.43 -2.22 -23.99
C PHE A 88 0.62 -2.95 -22.66
N ASN A 89 0.68 -4.28 -22.71
CA ASN A 89 0.97 -5.13 -21.54
C ASN A 89 2.46 -5.08 -21.16
N GLU A 90 3.34 -5.10 -22.15
CA GLU A 90 4.79 -4.91 -22.01
C GLU A 90 5.28 -3.87 -23.03
N ILE A 91 6.46 -3.31 -22.79
CA ILE A 91 7.08 -2.27 -23.61
C ILE A 91 8.34 -2.82 -24.26
N SER A 92 8.34 -3.00 -25.58
CA SER A 92 9.47 -3.56 -26.32
C SER A 92 10.32 -2.50 -27.02
N ASN A 93 9.77 -1.32 -27.27
CA ASN A 93 10.45 -0.24 -27.96
C ASN A 93 9.99 1.16 -27.52
N LYS A 94 10.71 2.20 -27.96
CA LYS A 94 10.45 3.60 -27.58
C LYS A 94 9.08 4.12 -28.05
N GLU A 95 8.58 3.63 -29.19
CA GLU A 95 7.27 4.05 -29.70
C GLU A 95 6.14 3.54 -28.80
N GLU A 96 6.18 2.25 -28.43
CA GLU A 96 5.23 1.67 -27.47
C GLU A 96 5.30 2.38 -26.12
N PHE A 97 6.50 2.69 -25.63
CA PHE A 97 6.68 3.42 -24.38
C PHE A 97 5.97 4.78 -24.39
N LEU A 98 6.18 5.58 -25.44
CA LEU A 98 5.56 6.90 -25.58
C LEU A 98 4.04 6.81 -25.73
N LYS A 99 3.54 5.86 -26.52
CA LYS A 99 2.09 5.64 -26.69
C LYS A 99 1.43 5.19 -25.38
N SER A 100 2.08 4.29 -24.65
CA SER A 100 1.60 3.78 -23.36
C SER A 100 1.59 4.88 -22.32
N PHE A 101 2.69 5.62 -22.15
CA PHE A 101 2.74 6.79 -21.26
C PHE A 101 1.64 7.80 -21.61
N ALA A 102 1.52 8.19 -22.88
CA ALA A 102 0.51 9.15 -23.33
C ALA A 102 -0.92 8.68 -23.04
N TYR A 103 -1.18 7.37 -23.09
CA TYR A 103 -2.48 6.80 -22.80
C TYR A 103 -2.84 7.01 -21.33
N PHE A 104 -1.97 6.62 -20.39
CA PHE A 104 -2.23 6.78 -18.95
C PHE A 104 -2.19 8.25 -18.51
N PHE A 105 -1.30 9.05 -19.10
CA PHE A 105 -1.22 10.49 -18.87
C PHE A 105 -2.54 11.20 -19.19
N LYS A 106 -3.12 10.92 -20.37
CA LYS A 106 -4.42 11.50 -20.79
C LYS A 106 -5.56 11.16 -19.83
N HIS A 107 -5.56 9.96 -19.26
CA HIS A 107 -6.59 9.52 -18.31
C HIS A 107 -6.27 9.89 -16.86
N GLY A 108 -5.06 10.40 -16.57
CA GLY A 108 -4.57 10.59 -15.21
C GLY A 108 -4.57 9.30 -14.39
N ALA A 109 -4.39 8.15 -15.05
CA ALA A 109 -4.42 6.83 -14.44
C ALA A 109 -3.00 6.37 -14.05
N ALA A 110 -2.91 5.58 -12.99
CA ALA A 110 -1.65 4.96 -12.58
C ALA A 110 -1.42 3.70 -13.42
N ALA A 111 -0.17 3.39 -13.72
CA ALA A 111 0.20 2.12 -14.33
C ALA A 111 1.67 1.80 -14.06
N GLU A 112 1.98 0.51 -14.14
CA GLU A 112 3.32 -0.05 -14.03
C GLU A 112 3.54 -1.06 -15.16
N ARG A 113 4.63 -0.93 -15.93
CA ARG A 113 4.88 -1.79 -17.10
C ARG A 113 6.32 -2.30 -17.14
N PHE A 114 6.44 -3.56 -17.52
CA PHE A 114 7.73 -4.17 -17.83
C PHE A 114 8.26 -3.69 -19.18
N VAL A 115 9.53 -3.30 -19.22
CA VAL A 115 10.27 -2.97 -20.44
C VAL A 115 11.13 -4.17 -20.80
N SER A 116 10.82 -4.86 -21.89
CA SER A 116 11.53 -6.09 -22.28
C SER A 116 12.89 -5.82 -22.92
N ASN A 117 13.09 -4.62 -23.46
CA ASN A 117 14.35 -4.19 -24.06
C ASN A 117 15.25 -3.50 -23.03
N GLY A 118 16.14 -4.28 -22.40
CA GLY A 118 17.06 -3.77 -21.37
C GLY A 118 18.00 -2.66 -21.84
N LYS A 119 18.40 -2.64 -23.12
CA LYS A 119 19.24 -1.56 -23.67
C LYS A 119 18.47 -0.24 -23.73
N LEU A 120 17.22 -0.27 -24.20
CA LEU A 120 16.34 0.90 -24.18
C LEU A 120 16.15 1.39 -22.74
N TYR A 121 15.95 0.47 -21.80
CA TYR A 121 15.77 0.80 -20.39
C TYR A 121 17.01 1.50 -19.80
N ASP A 122 18.20 0.96 -20.04
CA ASP A 122 19.46 1.57 -19.59
C ASP A 122 19.67 2.97 -20.20
N GLU A 123 19.35 3.15 -21.49
CA GLU A 123 19.39 4.46 -22.14
C GLU A 123 18.41 5.48 -21.51
N LEU A 124 17.23 5.03 -21.05
CA LEU A 124 16.25 5.87 -20.36
C LEU A 124 16.74 6.28 -18.96
N ILE A 125 17.36 5.35 -18.22
CA ILE A 125 17.98 5.64 -16.93
C ILE A 125 19.10 6.68 -17.08
N GLU A 126 19.99 6.51 -18.06
CA GLU A 126 21.06 7.48 -18.32
C GLU A 126 20.54 8.88 -18.68
N GLN A 127 19.42 8.96 -19.41
CA GLN A 127 18.77 10.23 -19.72
C GLN A 127 18.13 10.85 -18.49
N ALA A 128 17.41 10.06 -17.69
CA ALA A 128 16.80 10.52 -16.45
C ALA A 128 17.84 11.08 -15.47
N LEU A 129 18.98 10.40 -15.30
CA LEU A 129 20.04 10.85 -14.40
C LEU A 129 20.71 12.18 -14.81
N LYS A 130 20.50 12.66 -16.04
CA LYS A 130 20.97 13.99 -16.48
C LYS A 130 20.01 15.11 -16.09
N LEU A 131 18.79 14.79 -15.63
CA LEU A 131 17.80 15.76 -15.21
C LEU A 131 18.07 16.21 -13.76
N PRO A 132 17.95 17.52 -13.46
CA PRO A 132 18.32 18.07 -12.15
C PRO A 132 17.40 17.60 -11.01
N ASP A 133 16.14 17.29 -11.31
CA ASP A 133 15.11 16.93 -10.33
C ASP A 133 15.01 15.42 -10.08
N SER A 134 15.88 14.62 -10.69
CA SER A 134 15.88 13.18 -10.49
C SER A 134 16.39 12.80 -9.10
N ARG A 135 15.62 11.97 -8.40
CA ARG A 135 15.95 11.52 -7.04
C ARG A 135 15.78 10.02 -6.87
N TRP A 136 16.62 9.46 -6.02
CA TRP A 136 16.63 8.05 -5.68
C TRP A 136 15.91 7.80 -4.35
N SER A 137 15.21 6.67 -4.25
CA SER A 137 14.67 6.14 -2.99
C SER A 137 14.77 4.61 -2.97
N ILE A 138 14.70 4.03 -1.77
CA ILE A 138 14.38 2.61 -1.64
C ILE A 138 12.90 2.40 -2.00
N GLY A 139 12.64 1.39 -2.84
CA GLY A 139 11.31 0.97 -3.24
C GLY A 139 11.07 -0.51 -2.95
N GLY A 140 9.82 -0.93 -3.14
CA GLY A 140 9.33 -2.27 -2.86
C GLY A 140 8.64 -2.39 -1.51
N ASN A 141 7.57 -3.19 -1.47
CA ASN A 141 6.75 -3.34 -0.27
C ASN A 141 7.54 -3.93 0.92
N ALA A 142 8.24 -5.05 0.66
CA ALA A 142 9.01 -5.76 1.68
C ALA A 142 10.08 -4.89 2.39
N PRO A 143 10.95 -4.12 1.70
CA PRO A 143 11.94 -3.27 2.38
C PRO A 143 11.29 -2.13 3.16
N LEU A 144 10.16 -1.59 2.70
CA LEU A 144 9.44 -0.53 3.43
C LEU A 144 8.81 -1.07 4.71
N MET A 145 8.15 -2.23 4.65
CA MET A 145 7.66 -2.94 5.83
C MET A 145 8.82 -3.30 6.77
N ALA A 146 9.96 -3.76 6.25
CA ALA A 146 11.12 -4.17 7.04
C ALA A 146 11.66 -3.01 7.88
N LYS A 147 11.81 -1.84 7.25
CA LYS A 147 12.20 -0.61 7.93
C LYS A 147 11.18 -0.18 8.96
N ARG A 148 9.88 -0.29 8.66
CA ARG A 148 8.81 0.02 9.62
C ARG A 148 8.89 -0.88 10.84
N PHE A 149 8.88 -2.20 10.67
CA PHE A 149 9.01 -3.15 11.78
C PHE A 149 10.24 -2.86 12.64
N TYR A 150 11.39 -2.58 12.01
CA TYR A 150 12.62 -2.24 12.73
C TYR A 150 12.48 -0.97 13.59
N ILE A 151 11.93 0.10 13.02
CA ILE A 151 11.71 1.37 13.75
C ILE A 151 10.73 1.17 14.92
N GLU A 152 9.75 0.28 14.76
CA GLU A 152 8.80 -0.08 15.83
C GLU A 152 9.38 -1.09 16.84
N GLY A 153 10.67 -1.39 16.78
CA GLY A 153 11.37 -2.18 17.79
C GLY A 153 11.34 -3.70 17.57
N TRP A 154 11.00 -4.18 16.38
CA TRP A 154 11.06 -5.61 16.06
C TRP A 154 12.46 -6.04 15.59
N LYS A 155 12.79 -7.32 15.78
CA LYS A 155 13.92 -7.94 15.07
C LYS A 155 13.45 -8.36 13.68
N VAL A 156 14.25 -8.07 12.66
CA VAL A 156 13.84 -8.20 11.27
C VAL A 156 14.82 -9.08 10.49
N LEU A 157 14.29 -10.12 9.85
CA LEU A 157 14.94 -10.87 8.78
C LEU A 157 14.25 -10.51 7.46
N PHE A 158 14.98 -9.89 6.55
CA PHE A 158 14.46 -9.39 5.28
C PHE A 158 15.09 -10.13 4.10
N ALA A 159 14.25 -10.68 3.22
CA ALA A 159 14.68 -11.40 2.03
C ALA A 159 14.56 -10.57 0.76
N ALA A 160 15.69 -10.13 0.22
CA ALA A 160 15.79 -9.48 -1.08
C ALA A 160 17.20 -9.63 -1.66
N LYS A 161 17.28 -9.70 -2.98
CA LYS A 161 18.53 -9.69 -3.71
C LYS A 161 18.88 -8.24 -4.06
N MET A 162 19.95 -7.72 -3.46
CA MET A 162 20.27 -6.28 -3.48
C MET A 162 21.77 -6.05 -3.57
N SER A 163 22.18 -5.02 -4.30
CA SER A 163 23.57 -4.57 -4.33
C SER A 163 24.00 -3.95 -3.00
N ASN A 164 25.32 -3.81 -2.81
CA ASN A 164 25.88 -3.09 -1.67
C ASN A 164 25.48 -1.60 -1.64
N LYS A 165 25.07 -1.01 -2.77
CA LYS A 165 24.55 0.36 -2.81
C LYS A 165 23.17 0.42 -2.19
N LEU A 166 22.26 -0.47 -2.61
CA LEU A 166 20.88 -0.46 -2.15
C LEU A 166 20.76 -0.89 -0.67
N LYS A 167 21.60 -1.83 -0.22
CA LYS A 167 21.70 -2.22 1.20
C LYS A 167 21.95 -1.04 2.16
N LYS A 168 22.59 0.05 1.70
CA LYS A 168 22.86 1.24 2.53
C LYS A 168 21.59 2.00 2.94
N TYR A 169 20.46 1.81 2.24
CA TYR A 169 19.18 2.41 2.60
C TYR A 169 18.45 1.67 3.73
N ILE A 170 18.95 0.47 4.09
CA ILE A 170 18.40 -0.39 5.11
C ILE A 170 19.27 -0.29 6.38
N PRO A 171 18.67 -0.15 7.58
CA PRO A 171 19.41 -0.19 8.84
C PRO A 171 20.26 -1.46 8.97
N LYS A 172 21.51 -1.32 9.45
CA LYS A 172 22.48 -2.42 9.53
C LYS A 172 22.06 -3.57 10.44
N ASP A 173 21.19 -3.29 11.40
CA ASP A 173 20.67 -4.27 12.36
C ASP A 173 19.55 -5.16 11.77
N ILE A 174 19.04 -4.81 10.59
CA ILE A 174 18.16 -5.70 9.82
C ILE A 174 19.03 -6.75 9.12
N GLN A 175 18.75 -8.02 9.40
CA GLN A 175 19.43 -9.12 8.72
C GLN A 175 18.87 -9.26 7.30
N ILE A 176 19.70 -9.04 6.28
CA ILE A 176 19.32 -9.15 4.86
C ILE A 176 19.84 -10.47 4.30
N VAL A 177 18.98 -11.25 3.64
CA VAL A 177 19.31 -12.51 2.95
C VAL A 177 18.80 -12.46 1.51
N GLY A 178 19.39 -13.23 0.60
CA GLY A 178 18.89 -13.33 -0.79
C GLY A 178 19.95 -13.40 -1.88
N GLY A 179 21.17 -12.89 -1.63
CA GLY A 179 22.32 -13.03 -2.53
C GLY A 179 23.45 -13.81 -1.88
N GLU A 180 24.38 -14.30 -2.69
CA GLU A 180 25.58 -14.98 -2.18
C GLU A 180 26.61 -13.99 -1.62
N GLU A 181 27.45 -14.47 -0.68
CA GLU A 181 28.58 -13.71 -0.16
C GLU A 181 29.57 -13.48 -1.32
N ASN A 182 29.67 -12.23 -1.81
CA ASN A 182 30.43 -11.78 -3.00
C ASN A 182 29.72 -11.82 -4.36
N GLU A 183 28.40 -12.01 -4.40
CA GLU A 183 27.67 -11.84 -5.65
C GLU A 183 27.60 -10.36 -6.07
N GLU A 184 28.01 -10.06 -7.31
CA GLU A 184 27.72 -8.76 -7.93
C GLU A 184 26.27 -8.71 -8.37
N VAL A 185 25.43 -8.07 -7.55
CA VAL A 185 24.00 -7.91 -7.81
C VAL A 185 23.76 -6.58 -8.53
N ARG A 186 23.12 -6.63 -9.70
CA ARG A 186 22.48 -5.48 -10.34
C ARG A 186 21.16 -5.21 -9.59
N ASP A 187 20.99 -3.98 -9.09
CA ASP A 187 19.72 -3.60 -8.47
C ASP A 187 18.62 -3.55 -9.54
N ASP A 188 17.46 -4.09 -9.19
CA ASP A 188 16.23 -3.84 -9.93
C ASP A 188 15.86 -2.35 -9.74
N VAL A 189 15.73 -1.61 -10.84
CA VAL A 189 15.47 -0.17 -10.84
C VAL A 189 14.06 0.05 -11.36
N HIS A 190 13.30 0.91 -10.68
CA HIS A 190 11.96 1.33 -11.09
C HIS A 190 12.00 2.81 -11.44
N MET A 191 11.64 3.17 -12.67
CA MET A 191 11.50 4.57 -13.06
C MET A 191 10.10 5.04 -12.76
N ILE A 192 9.97 5.98 -11.82
CA ILE A 192 8.70 6.58 -11.43
C ILE A 192 8.57 7.92 -12.16
N LEU A 193 7.78 7.93 -13.23
CA LEU A 193 7.57 9.09 -14.10
C LEU A 193 6.39 9.89 -13.57
N GLU A 194 6.67 10.93 -12.80
CA GLU A 194 5.68 11.78 -12.15
C GLU A 194 5.21 12.92 -13.06
N TYR A 195 3.92 13.23 -13.00
CA TYR A 195 3.32 14.39 -13.66
C TYR A 195 2.25 15.01 -12.77
N LYS A 196 2.06 16.32 -12.90
CA LYS A 196 1.14 17.13 -12.10
C LYS A 196 -0.22 17.27 -12.76
N THR A 197 -1.22 17.66 -11.96
CA THR A 197 -2.51 18.10 -12.48
C THR A 197 -2.28 19.25 -13.46
N ASP A 198 -3.03 19.24 -14.55
CA ASP A 198 -2.98 20.23 -15.62
C ASP A 198 -1.66 20.31 -16.41
N GLU A 199 -0.69 19.43 -16.13
CA GLU A 199 0.54 19.32 -16.90
C GLU A 199 0.22 18.90 -18.35
N THR A 200 0.99 19.42 -19.31
CA THR A 200 0.75 19.21 -20.74
C THR A 200 1.83 18.34 -21.36
N PHE A 201 1.42 17.38 -22.18
CA PHE A 201 2.29 16.57 -23.03
C PHE A 201 1.83 16.73 -24.48
N GLY A 202 2.36 17.74 -25.17
CA GLY A 202 1.85 18.19 -26.47
C GLY A 202 0.42 18.72 -26.38
N THR A 203 -0.51 18.07 -27.07
CA THR A 203 -1.95 18.41 -27.03
C THR A 203 -2.69 17.71 -25.89
N LEU A 204 -2.05 16.76 -25.20
CA LEU A 204 -2.63 16.04 -24.07
C LEU A 204 -2.44 16.83 -22.79
N LYS A 205 -3.40 16.69 -21.88
CA LYS A 205 -3.40 17.36 -20.57
C LYS A 205 -3.79 16.36 -19.49
N ALA A 206 -3.02 16.29 -18.41
CA ALA A 206 -3.28 15.38 -17.30
C ALA A 206 -4.44 15.92 -16.44
N PRO A 207 -5.52 15.14 -16.19
CA PRO A 207 -6.66 15.60 -15.40
C PRO A 207 -6.35 15.62 -13.89
N ARG A 208 -5.31 14.93 -13.44
CA ARG A 208 -4.82 14.92 -12.05
C ARG A 208 -3.34 14.55 -12.01
N ALA A 209 -2.68 14.92 -10.92
CA ALA A 209 -1.33 14.45 -10.62
C ALA A 209 -1.32 12.93 -10.43
N ASN A 210 -0.36 12.26 -11.07
CA ASN A 210 -0.17 10.82 -10.93
C ASN A 210 1.24 10.40 -11.38
N ARG A 211 1.50 9.10 -11.43
CA ARG A 211 2.76 8.51 -11.89
C ARG A 211 2.55 7.36 -12.86
N TYR A 212 3.50 7.18 -13.77
CA TYR A 212 3.64 6.00 -14.63
C TYR A 212 4.97 5.31 -14.30
N ILE A 213 4.95 4.02 -14.01
CA ILE A 213 6.12 3.27 -13.55
C ILE A 213 6.59 2.35 -14.67
N VAL A 214 7.90 2.32 -14.93
CA VAL A 214 8.50 1.31 -15.81
C VAL A 214 9.72 0.68 -15.17
N HIS A 215 9.88 -0.62 -15.39
CA HIS A 215 10.96 -1.41 -14.82
C HIS A 215 11.45 -2.48 -15.81
N ASN A 216 12.70 -2.90 -15.65
CA ASN A 216 13.30 -4.02 -16.38
C ASN A 216 13.91 -4.97 -15.34
N ASP A 217 13.05 -5.43 -14.42
CA ASP A 217 13.49 -6.23 -13.26
C ASP A 217 13.89 -7.64 -13.67
N GLU A 218 14.97 -8.12 -13.06
CA GLU A 218 15.47 -9.48 -13.24
C GLU A 218 15.20 -10.36 -12.01
N ASN A 219 15.13 -9.76 -10.82
CA ASN A 219 15.13 -10.51 -9.55
C ASN A 219 13.74 -10.57 -8.91
N ASN A 220 13.03 -9.44 -8.85
CA ASN A 220 11.77 -9.32 -8.11
C ASN A 220 10.65 -10.22 -8.69
N PRO A 221 10.38 -10.25 -10.02
CA PRO A 221 9.35 -11.11 -10.61
C PRO A 221 9.63 -12.61 -10.42
N LEU A 222 10.91 -12.98 -10.32
CA LEU A 222 11.34 -14.35 -10.12
C LEU A 222 11.43 -14.73 -8.63
N LEU A 223 11.19 -13.79 -7.71
CA LEU A 223 11.38 -13.99 -6.27
C LEU A 223 12.76 -14.58 -5.96
N SER A 224 13.83 -14.06 -6.58
CA SER A 224 15.16 -14.70 -6.57
C SER A 224 15.78 -14.89 -5.18
N SER A 225 15.27 -14.22 -4.14
CA SER A 225 15.71 -14.38 -2.76
C SER A 225 14.99 -15.51 -1.99
N LEU A 226 14.00 -16.19 -2.60
CA LEU A 226 13.11 -17.13 -1.91
C LEU A 226 13.84 -18.30 -1.26
N GLU A 227 14.74 -18.95 -1.98
CA GLU A 227 15.48 -20.12 -1.51
C GLU A 227 16.37 -19.76 -0.32
N LYS A 228 17.12 -18.66 -0.43
CA LYS A 228 17.95 -18.16 0.67
C LYS A 228 17.11 -17.73 1.87
N PHE A 229 15.90 -17.25 1.64
CA PHE A 229 15.00 -16.95 2.73
C PHE A 229 14.60 -18.22 3.49
N ASP A 230 14.21 -19.27 2.75
CA ASP A 230 13.83 -20.57 3.30
C ASP A 230 14.94 -21.19 4.15
N GLU A 231 16.20 -21.08 3.72
CA GLU A 231 17.37 -21.55 4.48
C GLU A 231 17.51 -20.90 5.86
N HIS A 232 17.12 -19.62 6.00
CA HIS A 232 17.34 -18.84 7.23
C HIS A 232 16.13 -18.84 8.18
N LEU A 233 14.92 -19.13 7.67
CA LEU A 233 13.69 -19.12 8.47
C LEU A 233 13.76 -20.02 9.72
N PRO A 234 14.24 -21.29 9.65
CA PRO A 234 14.31 -22.15 10.83
C PRO A 234 15.23 -21.60 11.93
N GLY A 235 16.38 -21.03 11.56
CA GLY A 235 17.33 -20.46 12.51
C GLY A 235 16.85 -19.15 13.13
N PHE A 236 16.08 -18.36 12.38
CA PHE A 236 15.54 -17.10 12.86
C PHE A 236 14.34 -17.29 13.81
N GLY A 237 13.45 -18.24 13.50
CA GLY A 237 12.26 -18.56 14.29
C GLY A 237 11.32 -17.36 14.46
N PRO A 238 10.70 -16.86 13.37
CA PRO A 238 9.87 -15.66 13.42
C PRO A 238 8.55 -15.87 14.17
N ASN A 239 8.04 -14.82 14.81
CA ASN A 239 6.67 -14.76 15.32
C ASN A 239 5.68 -14.45 14.18
N LEU A 240 6.13 -13.71 13.17
CA LEU A 240 5.36 -13.30 11.99
C LEU A 240 6.19 -13.54 10.72
N LEU A 241 5.62 -14.24 9.74
CA LEU A 241 6.08 -14.30 8.36
C LEU A 241 5.23 -13.34 7.52
N VAL A 242 5.84 -12.40 6.81
CA VAL A 242 5.15 -11.52 5.87
C VAL A 242 5.54 -11.88 4.44
N ILE A 243 4.53 -12.17 3.62
CA ILE A 243 4.64 -12.40 2.19
C ILE A 243 4.16 -11.14 1.48
N SER A 244 5.01 -10.57 0.63
CA SER A 244 4.73 -9.39 -0.18
C SER A 244 5.57 -9.42 -1.45
N GLY A 245 5.43 -8.42 -2.32
CA GLY A 245 6.20 -8.30 -3.58
C GLY A 245 5.73 -9.22 -4.70
N LEU A 246 4.66 -10.00 -4.50
CA LEU A 246 4.15 -10.92 -5.53
C LEU A 246 3.53 -10.17 -6.73
N GLN A 247 3.15 -8.90 -6.58
CA GLN A 247 2.69 -8.05 -7.68
C GLN A 247 3.76 -7.81 -8.73
N MET A 248 5.04 -8.02 -8.41
CA MET A 248 6.12 -7.94 -9.40
C MET A 248 6.03 -9.03 -10.46
N MET A 249 5.20 -10.06 -10.24
CA MET A 249 4.88 -11.10 -11.21
C MET A 249 3.75 -10.69 -12.18
N ASP A 250 3.10 -9.54 -11.96
CA ASP A 250 1.96 -9.07 -12.75
C ASP A 250 2.41 -8.65 -14.15
N ASN A 251 1.77 -9.21 -15.18
CA ASN A 251 2.10 -8.97 -16.60
C ASN A 251 3.59 -9.21 -16.97
N TYR A 252 4.38 -9.82 -16.09
CA TYR A 252 5.77 -10.16 -16.37
C TYR A 252 5.81 -11.32 -17.39
N PRO A 253 6.61 -11.22 -18.46
CA PRO A 253 6.66 -12.23 -19.51
C PRO A 253 7.45 -13.46 -19.05
N PHE A 254 6.85 -14.26 -18.17
CA PHE A 254 7.39 -15.57 -17.80
C PHE A 254 7.56 -16.41 -19.06
N LYS A 255 8.78 -16.94 -19.26
CA LYS A 255 9.07 -17.79 -20.43
C LYS A 255 8.22 -19.05 -20.36
N VAL A 256 7.23 -19.15 -21.24
CA VAL A 256 6.47 -20.39 -21.47
C VAL A 256 7.31 -21.30 -22.38
N GLY A 257 8.30 -21.98 -21.79
CA GLY A 257 9.06 -23.04 -22.43
C GLY A 257 8.53 -24.41 -21.97
N ASP A 258 8.40 -25.37 -22.89
CA ASP A 258 8.10 -26.78 -22.59
C ASP A 258 6.80 -27.06 -21.80
N GLY A 259 5.81 -26.15 -21.87
CA GLY A 259 4.52 -26.31 -21.17
C GLY A 259 4.57 -26.09 -19.65
N LYS A 260 5.64 -25.49 -19.13
CA LYS A 260 5.79 -25.15 -17.70
C LYS A 260 5.38 -23.71 -17.42
N ASP A 261 4.59 -23.54 -16.36
CA ASP A 261 4.25 -22.23 -15.82
C ASP A 261 5.19 -21.89 -14.66
N LEU A 262 6.30 -21.20 -14.98
CA LEU A 262 7.30 -20.81 -14.00
C LEU A 262 6.71 -19.93 -12.88
N ARG A 263 5.73 -19.08 -13.19
CA ARG A 263 5.06 -18.24 -12.19
C ARG A 263 4.33 -19.11 -11.17
N ALA A 264 3.55 -20.09 -11.65
CA ALA A 264 2.89 -21.05 -10.79
C ALA A 264 3.89 -21.85 -9.94
N GLU A 265 5.01 -22.30 -10.52
CA GLU A 265 6.07 -23.02 -9.81
C GLU A 265 6.69 -22.17 -8.69
N ARG A 266 7.00 -20.88 -8.94
CA ARG A 266 7.50 -19.97 -7.90
C ARG A 266 6.47 -19.78 -6.78
N LEU A 267 5.19 -19.62 -7.12
CA LEU A 267 4.12 -19.49 -6.12
C LEU A 267 3.91 -20.78 -5.31
N ASP A 268 4.15 -21.97 -5.88
CA ASP A 268 4.15 -23.22 -5.13
C ASP A 268 5.32 -23.30 -4.14
N LEU A 269 6.47 -22.70 -4.46
CA LEU A 269 7.56 -22.56 -3.49
C LEU A 269 7.20 -21.61 -2.35
N VAL A 270 6.52 -20.48 -2.64
CA VAL A 270 6.01 -19.58 -1.59
C VAL A 270 5.02 -20.32 -0.69
N LYS A 271 4.08 -21.07 -1.27
CA LYS A 271 3.15 -21.93 -0.54
C LYS A 271 3.89 -22.91 0.37
N LYS A 272 4.91 -23.61 -0.15
CA LYS A 272 5.73 -24.53 0.62
C LYS A 272 6.43 -23.82 1.79
N GLN A 273 6.96 -22.62 1.56
CA GLN A 273 7.60 -21.82 2.61
C GLN A 273 6.60 -21.48 3.72
N ILE A 274 5.38 -21.02 3.39
CA ILE A 274 4.32 -20.75 4.37
C ILE A 274 3.96 -22.01 5.18
N LEU A 275 3.77 -23.15 4.50
CA LEU A 275 3.39 -24.41 5.12
C LEU A 275 4.49 -25.06 5.96
N SER A 276 5.76 -24.71 5.71
CA SER A 276 6.90 -25.17 6.50
C SER A 276 6.97 -24.51 7.88
N GLN A 277 6.33 -23.34 8.06
CA GLN A 277 6.34 -22.63 9.32
C GLN A 277 5.38 -23.28 10.33
N PRO A 278 5.70 -23.27 11.65
CA PRO A 278 4.79 -23.77 12.67
C PRO A 278 3.55 -22.88 12.76
N LEU A 279 2.40 -23.45 13.16
CA LEU A 279 1.13 -22.70 13.29
C LEU A 279 1.21 -21.55 14.31
N SER A 280 2.19 -21.56 15.22
CA SER A 280 2.47 -20.45 16.13
C SER A 280 3.12 -19.24 15.46
N THR A 281 3.76 -19.43 14.29
CA THR A 281 4.22 -18.33 13.44
C THR A 281 3.06 -17.89 12.57
N LEU A 282 2.55 -16.68 12.80
CA LEU A 282 1.49 -16.11 11.98
C LEU A 282 2.02 -15.75 10.60
N THR A 283 1.18 -15.89 9.58
CA THR A 283 1.52 -15.52 8.21
C THR A 283 0.60 -14.42 7.71
N HIS A 284 1.17 -13.32 7.24
CA HIS A 284 0.44 -12.20 6.66
C HIS A 284 0.81 -12.04 5.19
N PHE A 285 -0.19 -11.89 4.32
CA PHE A 285 0.00 -11.54 2.92
C PHE A 285 -0.37 -10.06 2.71
N GLU A 286 0.61 -9.25 2.35
CA GLU A 286 0.38 -7.86 1.95
C GLU A 286 0.10 -7.81 0.44
N MET A 287 -1.13 -7.47 0.08
CA MET A 287 -1.51 -7.23 -1.30
C MET A 287 -1.04 -5.86 -1.78
N ALA A 288 -0.92 -5.74 -3.10
CA ALA A 288 -0.59 -4.50 -3.79
C ALA A 288 -1.39 -4.46 -5.10
N SER A 289 -1.02 -3.59 -6.03
CA SER A 289 -1.74 -3.44 -7.30
C SER A 289 -1.61 -4.70 -8.18
N TYR A 290 -2.70 -5.45 -8.33
CA TYR A 290 -2.82 -6.57 -9.27
C TYR A 290 -3.87 -6.26 -10.34
N VAL A 291 -3.54 -6.48 -11.61
CA VAL A 291 -4.45 -6.36 -12.76
C VAL A 291 -4.41 -7.61 -13.67
N ASP A 292 -3.41 -8.47 -13.54
CA ASP A 292 -3.35 -9.77 -14.23
C ASP A 292 -4.28 -10.79 -13.55
N LEU A 293 -5.34 -11.19 -14.27
CA LEU A 293 -6.33 -12.16 -13.80
C LEU A 293 -5.71 -13.53 -13.49
N GLU A 294 -4.74 -13.99 -14.29
CA GLU A 294 -4.15 -15.30 -14.10
C GLU A 294 -3.24 -15.33 -12.87
N LEU A 295 -2.50 -14.24 -12.59
CA LEU A 295 -1.77 -14.10 -11.33
C LEU A 295 -2.76 -14.10 -10.15
N LEU A 296 -3.83 -13.32 -10.21
CA LEU A 296 -4.84 -13.28 -9.15
C LEU A 296 -5.46 -14.67 -8.89
N LYS A 297 -5.81 -15.43 -9.93
CA LYS A 297 -6.26 -16.83 -9.81
C LYS A 297 -5.21 -17.73 -9.16
N HIS A 298 -3.92 -17.55 -9.46
CA HIS A 298 -2.89 -18.29 -8.73
C HIS A 298 -2.83 -17.91 -7.25
N LEU A 299 -2.94 -16.62 -6.91
CA LEU A 299 -2.93 -16.17 -5.53
C LEU A 299 -4.11 -16.75 -4.74
N THR A 300 -5.30 -16.84 -5.34
CA THR A 300 -6.49 -17.42 -4.70
C THR A 300 -6.39 -18.92 -4.44
N THR A 301 -5.48 -19.62 -5.11
CA THR A 301 -5.32 -21.08 -4.98
C THR A 301 -4.02 -21.50 -4.30
N LYS A 302 -2.98 -20.66 -4.34
CA LYS A 302 -1.63 -20.97 -3.85
C LYS A 302 -1.22 -20.19 -2.61
N ILE A 303 -1.79 -19.01 -2.36
CA ILE A 303 -1.37 -18.12 -1.26
C ILE A 303 -2.49 -17.91 -0.25
N LEU A 304 -3.60 -17.29 -0.67
CA LEU A 304 -4.72 -16.91 0.20
C LEU A 304 -5.27 -18.05 1.09
N PRO A 305 -5.36 -19.30 0.62
CA PRO A 305 -5.85 -20.39 1.44
C PRO A 305 -4.91 -20.80 2.58
N PHE A 306 -3.68 -20.27 2.64
CA PHE A 306 -2.64 -20.73 3.56
C PHE A 306 -2.12 -19.64 4.49
N VAL A 307 -2.70 -18.43 4.46
CA VAL A 307 -2.28 -17.31 5.32
C VAL A 307 -3.28 -17.03 6.44
N ASP A 308 -2.77 -16.48 7.54
CA ASP A 308 -3.56 -16.13 8.72
C ASP A 308 -4.12 -14.70 8.63
N SER A 309 -3.49 -13.85 7.80
CA SER A 309 -3.91 -12.48 7.56
C SER A 309 -3.69 -11.99 6.14
N VAL A 310 -4.54 -11.06 5.68
CA VAL A 310 -4.35 -10.30 4.45
C VAL A 310 -4.44 -8.79 4.73
N GLY A 311 -3.55 -8.00 4.14
CA GLY A 311 -3.57 -6.52 4.14
C GLY A 311 -3.74 -5.99 2.72
N MET A 312 -4.54 -4.93 2.54
CA MET A 312 -4.88 -4.37 1.22
C MET A 312 -5.53 -2.97 1.31
N ASN A 313 -5.52 -2.20 0.22
CA ASN A 313 -6.36 -1.00 0.08
C ASN A 313 -7.76 -1.32 -0.46
N GLU A 314 -8.58 -0.29 -0.68
CA GLU A 314 -9.94 -0.43 -1.23
C GLU A 314 -10.03 -0.98 -2.66
N GLN A 315 -9.05 -0.69 -3.50
CA GLN A 315 -8.97 -1.13 -4.89
C GLN A 315 -8.63 -2.62 -4.94
N GLU A 316 -7.62 -3.02 -4.17
CA GLU A 316 -7.27 -4.44 -4.01
C GLU A 316 -8.39 -5.24 -3.36
N LEU A 317 -9.10 -4.70 -2.36
CA LEU A 317 -10.28 -5.37 -1.78
C LEU A 317 -11.38 -5.61 -2.82
N THR A 318 -11.72 -4.57 -3.58
CA THR A 318 -12.74 -4.67 -4.63
C THR A 318 -12.33 -5.70 -5.69
N ASN A 319 -11.07 -5.67 -6.10
CA ASN A 319 -10.56 -6.57 -7.12
C ASN A 319 -10.49 -8.02 -6.63
N LEU A 320 -9.97 -8.26 -5.41
CA LEU A 320 -9.90 -9.58 -4.82
C LEU A 320 -11.30 -10.17 -4.62
N TYR A 321 -12.24 -9.39 -4.10
CA TYR A 321 -13.64 -9.79 -3.97
C TYR A 321 -14.21 -10.22 -5.32
N SER A 322 -14.01 -9.42 -6.37
CA SER A 322 -14.48 -9.72 -7.72
C SER A 322 -13.91 -11.01 -8.27
N VAL A 323 -12.60 -11.26 -8.09
CA VAL A 323 -11.96 -12.50 -8.57
C VAL A 323 -12.46 -13.71 -7.79
N LEU A 324 -12.62 -13.61 -6.47
CA LEU A 324 -13.08 -14.73 -5.64
C LEU A 324 -14.55 -15.09 -5.91
N GLU A 325 -15.41 -14.10 -6.15
CA GLU A 325 -16.85 -14.30 -6.35
C GLU A 325 -17.19 -14.62 -7.81
N TYR A 326 -16.61 -13.88 -8.76
CA TYR A 326 -17.02 -13.91 -10.17
C TYR A 326 -15.93 -14.47 -11.11
N GLY A 327 -14.69 -14.61 -10.64
CA GLY A 327 -13.57 -15.06 -11.49
C GLY A 327 -13.07 -14.00 -12.48
N GLU A 328 -13.40 -12.73 -12.27
CA GLU A 328 -13.08 -11.61 -13.16
C GLU A 328 -12.43 -10.45 -12.39
N VAL A 329 -11.54 -9.70 -13.04
CA VAL A 329 -10.89 -8.50 -12.48
C VAL A 329 -11.85 -7.30 -12.55
N SER A 330 -11.93 -6.55 -11.45
CA SER A 330 -12.66 -5.27 -11.47
C SER A 330 -11.77 -4.16 -12.04
N VAL A 331 -12.21 -3.57 -13.16
CA VAL A 331 -11.48 -2.47 -13.83
C VAL A 331 -11.72 -1.11 -13.16
N VAL A 332 -12.76 -0.99 -12.32
CA VAL A 332 -13.16 0.28 -11.68
C VAL A 332 -13.46 0.05 -10.20
N ALA A 333 -12.67 0.68 -9.33
CA ALA A 333 -12.91 0.77 -7.91
C ALA A 333 -13.12 2.25 -7.50
N ASP A 334 -14.04 2.49 -6.57
CA ASP A 334 -14.16 3.81 -5.93
C ASP A 334 -12.93 4.04 -5.04
N SER A 335 -12.28 5.18 -5.20
CA SER A 335 -11.07 5.55 -4.45
C SER A 335 -11.39 6.17 -3.08
N ASN A 336 -12.67 6.43 -2.78
CA ASN A 336 -13.14 6.81 -1.45
C ASN A 336 -14.43 6.05 -1.09
N PRO A 337 -14.35 4.72 -0.93
CA PRO A 337 -15.54 3.92 -0.67
C PRO A 337 -16.19 4.33 0.65
N ARG A 338 -17.52 4.23 0.70
CA ARG A 338 -18.25 4.32 1.97
C ARG A 338 -17.79 3.18 2.88
N VAL A 339 -17.65 3.46 4.18
CA VAL A 339 -17.28 2.47 5.20
C VAL A 339 -18.14 1.20 5.09
N ALA A 340 -19.46 1.36 4.99
CA ALA A 340 -20.42 0.28 4.76
C ALA A 340 -20.02 -0.67 3.61
N THR A 341 -19.68 -0.10 2.45
CA THR A 341 -19.33 -0.86 1.25
C THR A 341 -18.04 -1.64 1.43
N ALA A 342 -17.01 -1.01 2.02
CA ALA A 342 -15.76 -1.71 2.31
C ALA A 342 -15.94 -2.82 3.35
N LEU A 343 -16.73 -2.59 4.40
CA LEU A 343 -17.02 -3.60 5.41
C LEU A 343 -17.79 -4.80 4.82
N ASP A 344 -18.79 -4.56 3.97
CA ASP A 344 -19.52 -5.65 3.29
C ASP A 344 -18.61 -6.48 2.37
N GLN A 345 -17.74 -5.81 1.60
CA GLN A 345 -16.74 -6.51 0.79
C GLN A 345 -15.72 -7.27 1.66
N MET A 346 -15.32 -6.72 2.80
CA MET A 346 -14.41 -7.37 3.74
C MET A 346 -15.03 -8.65 4.31
N ARG A 347 -16.31 -8.62 4.71
CA ARG A 347 -17.06 -9.81 5.17
C ARG A 347 -17.17 -10.88 4.08
N LYS A 348 -17.54 -10.49 2.86
CA LYS A 348 -17.64 -11.43 1.73
C LYS A 348 -16.29 -12.04 1.38
N THR A 349 -15.24 -11.23 1.33
CA THR A 349 -13.86 -11.68 1.09
C THR A 349 -13.40 -12.65 2.17
N PHE A 350 -13.69 -12.35 3.44
CA PHE A 350 -13.41 -13.25 4.56
C PHE A 350 -14.07 -14.61 4.34
N LEU A 351 -15.38 -14.65 4.06
CA LEU A 351 -16.12 -15.89 3.82
C LEU A 351 -15.57 -16.67 2.62
N LEU A 352 -15.25 -15.99 1.52
CA LEU A 352 -14.72 -16.61 0.31
C LEU A 352 -13.34 -17.24 0.55
N ILE A 353 -12.45 -16.55 1.26
CA ILE A 353 -11.14 -17.13 1.61
C ILE A 353 -11.30 -18.29 2.60
N ARG A 354 -12.20 -18.20 3.58
CA ARG A 354 -12.50 -19.31 4.51
C ARG A 354 -12.99 -20.55 3.78
N ARG A 355 -13.84 -20.38 2.75
CA ARG A 355 -14.25 -21.47 1.86
C ARG A 355 -13.06 -22.10 1.13
N GLN A 356 -12.08 -21.29 0.73
CA GLN A 356 -10.85 -21.82 0.14
C GLN A 356 -10.00 -22.54 1.18
N ASN A 357 -9.89 -22.04 2.41
CA ASN A 357 -9.20 -22.75 3.48
C ASN A 357 -9.79 -24.17 3.67
N GLU A 358 -11.12 -24.30 3.63
CA GLU A 358 -11.83 -25.60 3.68
C GLU A 358 -11.54 -26.46 2.45
N LEU A 359 -11.69 -25.90 1.24
CA LEU A 359 -11.46 -26.61 -0.03
C LEU A 359 -10.05 -27.19 -0.14
N TYR A 360 -9.05 -26.47 0.37
CA TYR A 360 -7.65 -26.89 0.36
C TYR A 360 -7.22 -27.62 1.63
N GLU A 361 -8.16 -27.96 2.52
CA GLU A 361 -7.90 -28.63 3.81
C GLU A 361 -6.78 -27.96 4.61
N SER A 362 -6.73 -26.63 4.56
CA SER A 362 -5.64 -25.86 5.15
C SER A 362 -5.74 -25.87 6.67
N LYS A 363 -4.62 -26.20 7.32
CA LYS A 363 -4.49 -26.07 8.79
C LYS A 363 -4.35 -24.62 9.24
N ARG A 364 -3.99 -23.72 8.32
CA ARG A 364 -3.96 -22.27 8.53
C ARG A 364 -5.28 -21.70 8.03
N GLN A 365 -5.84 -20.79 8.79
CA GLN A 365 -7.15 -20.23 8.52
C GLN A 365 -7.05 -18.72 8.54
N LEU A 366 -7.76 -18.06 7.61
CA LEU A 366 -7.82 -16.61 7.64
C LEU A 366 -8.51 -16.18 8.94
N THR A 367 -7.82 -15.35 9.72
CA THR A 367 -8.30 -14.85 11.02
C THR A 367 -8.12 -13.35 11.16
N ARG A 368 -7.54 -12.65 10.17
CA ARG A 368 -7.39 -11.20 10.17
C ARG A 368 -7.43 -10.60 8.77
N ILE A 369 -8.25 -9.56 8.56
CA ILE A 369 -8.17 -8.70 7.38
C ILE A 369 -7.90 -7.26 7.84
N HIS A 370 -7.00 -6.56 7.16
CA HIS A 370 -6.77 -5.13 7.34
C HIS A 370 -6.98 -4.43 6.00
N VAL A 371 -8.00 -3.57 5.95
CA VAL A 371 -8.27 -2.69 4.83
C VAL A 371 -7.83 -1.27 5.21
N HIS A 372 -6.84 -0.75 4.50
CA HIS A 372 -6.34 0.61 4.72
C HIS A 372 -6.80 1.54 3.59
N THR A 373 -7.54 2.59 3.95
CA THR A 373 -8.01 3.60 2.99
C THR A 373 -7.41 4.96 3.31
N LEU A 374 -7.65 5.94 2.44
CA LEU A 374 -7.29 7.33 2.70
C LEU A 374 -8.00 7.89 3.95
N ALA A 375 -9.28 7.56 4.15
CA ALA A 375 -10.13 8.19 5.17
C ALA A 375 -10.18 7.44 6.51
N TYR A 376 -10.00 6.12 6.48
CA TYR A 376 -10.09 5.27 7.67
C TYR A 376 -9.29 3.97 7.50
N GLN A 377 -8.99 3.34 8.64
CA GLN A 377 -8.42 2.01 8.76
C GLN A 377 -9.52 1.08 9.27
N ALA A 378 -9.71 -0.08 8.64
CA ALA A 378 -10.62 -1.12 9.12
C ALA A 378 -9.83 -2.40 9.36
N ILE A 379 -9.93 -2.95 10.57
CA ILE A 379 -9.30 -4.22 10.94
C ILE A 379 -10.37 -5.16 11.46
N MET A 380 -10.46 -6.34 10.87
CA MET A 380 -11.27 -7.46 11.34
C MET A 380 -10.36 -8.55 11.88
N THR A 381 -10.66 -9.07 13.07
CA THR A 381 -9.95 -10.20 13.67
C THR A 381 -10.92 -11.22 14.25
N VAL A 382 -10.66 -12.52 14.05
CA VAL A 382 -11.40 -13.58 14.74
C VAL A 382 -11.05 -13.56 16.22
N LYS A 383 -12.06 -13.57 17.09
CA LYS A 383 -11.88 -13.58 18.54
C LYS A 383 -11.17 -14.86 19.00
N ASN A 384 -10.39 -14.73 20.07
CA ASN A 384 -9.56 -15.81 20.62
C ASN A 384 -8.47 -16.34 19.66
N SER A 385 -8.26 -15.69 18.51
CA SER A 385 -7.07 -15.93 17.68
C SER A 385 -5.82 -15.35 18.35
N ASN A 386 -4.67 -15.57 17.70
CA ASN A 386 -3.39 -15.06 18.17
C ASN A 386 -3.20 -13.56 17.91
N TRP A 387 -4.12 -12.91 17.16
CA TRP A 387 -4.10 -11.46 16.96
C TRP A 387 -4.57 -10.74 18.22
N LYS A 388 -3.77 -9.79 18.70
CA LYS A 388 -4.06 -8.99 19.92
C LYS A 388 -4.31 -7.52 19.58
N ARG A 389 -4.87 -6.78 20.53
CA ARG A 389 -4.90 -5.30 20.55
C ARG A 389 -5.46 -4.65 19.26
N THR A 390 -6.56 -5.18 18.73
CA THR A 390 -7.15 -4.72 17.44
C THR A 390 -7.46 -3.22 17.42
N GLU A 391 -8.02 -2.66 18.49
CA GLU A 391 -8.29 -1.22 18.62
C GLU A 391 -7.02 -0.38 18.52
N ALA A 392 -5.98 -0.74 19.28
CA ALA A 392 -4.70 -0.03 19.28
C ALA A 392 -3.96 -0.18 17.94
N ALA A 393 -4.07 -1.33 17.29
CA ALA A 393 -3.49 -1.57 15.97
C ALA A 393 -4.14 -0.67 14.90
N ALA A 394 -5.47 -0.51 14.92
CA ALA A 394 -6.17 0.40 14.03
C ALA A 394 -5.76 1.86 14.28
N ALA A 395 -5.61 2.25 15.56
CA ALA A 395 -5.12 3.58 15.92
C ALA A 395 -3.68 3.84 15.42
N LYS A 396 -2.77 2.88 15.63
CA LYS A 396 -1.38 3.00 15.21
C LYS A 396 -1.22 3.01 13.68
N ALA A 397 -2.01 2.21 12.97
CA ALA A 397 -2.10 2.25 11.51
C ALA A 397 -2.54 3.65 11.03
N SER A 398 -3.56 4.25 11.66
CA SER A 398 -4.03 5.61 11.34
C SER A 398 -2.97 6.69 11.59
N LEU A 399 -2.33 6.69 12.75
CA LEU A 399 -1.25 7.64 13.08
C LEU A 399 -0.08 7.51 12.09
N THR A 400 0.26 6.28 11.73
CA THR A 400 1.36 6.01 10.79
C THR A 400 1.04 6.50 9.39
N ALA A 401 -0.22 6.41 8.94
CA ALA A 401 -0.65 6.98 7.68
C ALA A 401 -0.33 8.48 7.62
N HIS A 402 -0.67 9.25 8.67
CA HIS A 402 -0.32 10.67 8.75
C HIS A 402 1.20 10.87 8.75
N ARG A 403 1.89 10.22 9.70
CA ARG A 403 3.32 10.45 9.94
C ARG A 403 4.18 10.15 8.71
N TYR A 404 3.87 9.04 8.03
CA TYR A 404 4.57 8.66 6.81
C TYR A 404 4.29 9.66 5.69
N VAL A 405 3.01 9.99 5.44
CA VAL A 405 2.64 10.85 4.32
C VAL A 405 3.14 12.28 4.49
N CYS A 406 3.07 12.83 5.70
CA CYS A 406 3.65 14.13 6.04
C CYS A 406 5.17 14.10 6.21
N ASN A 407 5.80 12.91 6.15
CA ASN A 407 7.22 12.70 6.45
C ASN A 407 7.67 13.36 7.78
N SER A 408 6.86 13.18 8.82
CA SER A 408 7.02 13.82 10.13
C SER A 408 6.54 12.87 11.23
N GLN A 409 7.25 12.78 12.36
CA GLN A 409 6.75 12.03 13.52
C GLN A 409 5.67 12.79 14.28
N ASP A 410 5.69 14.11 14.19
CA ASP A 410 4.71 15.00 14.82
C ASP A 410 3.47 15.13 13.94
N ILE A 411 2.30 15.09 14.59
CA ILE A 411 0.99 15.27 13.96
C ILE A 411 0.52 16.70 14.23
N ALA A 412 0.79 17.57 13.27
CA ALA A 412 0.47 18.99 13.34
C ALA A 412 -0.97 19.22 12.84
N LEU A 413 -1.84 19.75 13.69
CA LEU A 413 -3.28 19.84 13.44
C LEU A 413 -3.62 20.70 12.22
N GLU A 414 -2.82 21.73 11.95
CA GLU A 414 -2.96 22.59 10.78
C GLU A 414 -2.69 21.87 9.45
N LYS A 415 -2.02 20.71 9.51
CA LYS A 415 -1.77 19.83 8.36
C LYS A 415 -2.74 18.65 8.32
N CYS A 416 -3.68 18.54 9.25
CA CYS A 416 -4.63 17.44 9.31
C CYS A 416 -5.96 17.79 8.64
N LYS A 417 -6.56 16.79 8.00
CA LYS A 417 -7.96 16.80 7.55
C LYS A 417 -8.63 15.49 7.96
N LEU A 418 -9.85 15.58 8.48
CA LEU A 418 -10.69 14.43 8.77
C LEU A 418 -11.74 14.29 7.66
N LEU A 419 -11.77 13.14 6.97
CA LEU A 419 -12.79 12.86 5.94
C LEU A 419 -13.95 12.00 6.46
N LEU A 420 -13.77 11.30 7.58
CA LEU A 420 -14.84 10.50 8.16
C LEU A 420 -15.93 11.42 8.72
N ASP A 421 -17.17 11.15 8.34
CA ASP A 421 -18.36 11.87 8.81
C ASP A 421 -18.65 11.55 10.30
N ASP A 422 -19.56 12.31 10.92
CA ASP A 422 -19.96 12.13 12.32
C ASP A 422 -20.72 10.81 12.60
N SER A 423 -21.05 10.05 11.54
CA SER A 423 -21.54 8.69 11.66
C SER A 423 -21.32 7.93 10.35
N PHE A 424 -21.29 6.61 10.43
CA PHE A 424 -21.25 5.73 9.26
C PHE A 424 -22.14 4.49 9.48
N SER A 425 -22.60 3.89 8.38
CA SER A 425 -23.28 2.59 8.45
C SER A 425 -22.26 1.46 8.39
N THR A 426 -22.49 0.38 9.14
CA THR A 426 -21.65 -0.82 9.17
C THR A 426 -21.92 -1.77 8.01
N THR A 427 -23.04 -1.59 7.30
CA THR A 427 -23.43 -2.34 6.10
C THR A 427 -24.23 -1.45 5.15
N THR A 428 -24.30 -1.83 3.88
CA THR A 428 -25.14 -1.22 2.84
C THR A 428 -26.59 -1.70 2.87
N ASP A 429 -26.86 -2.78 3.59
CA ASP A 429 -28.22 -3.27 3.79
C ASP A 429 -29.03 -2.30 4.67
N ASN A 430 -30.30 -2.10 4.33
CA ASN A 430 -31.19 -1.14 4.97
C ASN A 430 -31.75 -1.64 6.31
N ASP A 431 -30.88 -1.93 7.27
CA ASP A 431 -31.28 -2.21 8.66
C ASP A 431 -30.99 -0.99 9.54
N ASN A 432 -32.03 -0.43 10.15
CA ASN A 432 -31.99 0.77 11.00
C ASN A 432 -31.09 0.67 12.24
N THR A 433 -30.50 -0.50 12.51
CA THR A 433 -29.61 -0.79 13.66
C THR A 433 -28.12 -0.75 13.32
N SER A 434 -27.76 -0.49 12.06
CA SER A 434 -26.38 -0.59 11.55
C SER A 434 -25.56 0.71 11.60
N ARG A 435 -26.03 1.76 12.29
CA ARG A 435 -25.32 3.06 12.32
C ARG A 435 -24.42 3.20 13.55
N VAL A 436 -23.15 3.54 13.29
CA VAL A 436 -22.15 3.89 14.30
C VAL A 436 -21.96 5.40 14.29
N PHE A 437 -22.09 6.02 15.45
CA PHE A 437 -21.76 7.43 15.65
C PHE A 437 -20.28 7.58 15.96
N PHE A 438 -19.67 8.63 15.42
CA PHE A 438 -18.27 8.92 15.57
C PHE A 438 -18.06 9.90 16.72
N GLU A 439 -17.37 9.44 17.76
CA GLU A 439 -17.09 10.23 18.96
C GLU A 439 -15.62 10.66 18.95
N PRO A 440 -15.31 11.97 18.79
CA PRO A 440 -13.92 12.43 18.67
C PRO A 440 -13.02 12.06 19.85
N THR A 441 -13.57 11.93 21.05
CA THR A 441 -12.84 11.53 22.27
C THR A 441 -12.69 10.02 22.43
N LYS A 442 -13.30 9.23 21.55
CA LYS A 442 -13.13 7.77 21.41
C LYS A 442 -13.23 7.40 19.92
N PRO A 443 -12.24 7.82 19.10
CA PRO A 443 -12.35 7.82 17.65
C PRO A 443 -12.25 6.44 17.01
N VAL A 444 -11.80 5.42 17.73
CA VAL A 444 -11.79 4.05 17.21
C VAL A 444 -13.09 3.36 17.62
N SER A 445 -13.92 3.03 16.63
CA SER A 445 -15.18 2.33 16.84
C SER A 445 -14.97 0.84 16.63
N CYS A 446 -15.10 0.05 17.69
CA CYS A 446 -15.03 -1.41 17.64
C CYS A 446 -16.37 -2.05 18.03
N TRP A 447 -16.72 -3.14 17.36
CA TRP A 447 -17.89 -3.95 17.70
C TRP A 447 -17.67 -5.42 17.34
N ASP A 448 -18.50 -6.26 17.96
CA ASP A 448 -18.51 -7.69 17.74
C ASP A 448 -19.54 -8.06 16.68
N GLU A 449 -19.20 -9.06 15.87
CA GLU A 449 -20.11 -9.62 14.88
C GLU A 449 -19.91 -11.14 14.80
N GLU A 450 -20.98 -11.89 14.55
CA GLU A 450 -20.88 -13.32 14.23
C GLU A 450 -20.98 -13.50 12.72
N ILE A 451 -19.93 -14.07 12.11
CA ILE A 451 -19.85 -14.30 10.67
C ILE A 451 -19.63 -15.80 10.45
N ASN A 452 -20.67 -16.49 9.95
CA ASN A 452 -20.64 -17.94 9.67
C ASN A 452 -20.16 -18.79 10.86
N GLY A 453 -20.66 -18.49 12.07
CA GLY A 453 -20.32 -19.19 13.31
C GLY A 453 -18.99 -18.77 13.96
N GLU A 454 -18.24 -17.86 13.34
CA GLU A 454 -17.03 -17.26 13.92
C GLU A 454 -17.36 -15.91 14.54
N ASN A 455 -16.96 -15.71 15.80
CA ASN A 455 -17.06 -14.40 16.43
C ASN A 455 -15.87 -13.54 16.00
N VAL A 456 -16.13 -12.39 15.40
CA VAL A 456 -15.11 -11.42 14.97
C VAL A 456 -15.23 -10.11 15.75
N ASP A 457 -14.10 -9.44 15.92
CA ASP A 457 -13.98 -8.07 16.39
C ASP A 457 -13.59 -7.20 15.19
N ILE A 458 -14.37 -6.15 14.91
CA ILE A 458 -14.14 -5.21 13.82
C ILE A 458 -13.91 -3.83 14.43
N CYS A 459 -12.74 -3.24 14.14
CA CYS A 459 -12.39 -1.89 14.55
C CYS A 459 -12.19 -0.97 13.35
N VAL A 460 -12.81 0.21 13.39
CA VAL A 460 -12.63 1.27 12.40
C VAL A 460 -12.03 2.51 13.08
N ALA A 461 -10.87 2.95 12.60
CA ALA A 461 -10.20 4.17 13.07
C ALA A 461 -10.15 5.21 11.93
N PRO A 462 -10.52 6.48 12.18
CA PRO A 462 -10.37 7.53 11.17
C PRO A 462 -8.89 7.82 10.91
N VAL A 463 -8.56 8.31 9.72
CA VAL A 463 -7.23 8.82 9.39
C VAL A 463 -7.21 10.34 9.51
N LEU A 464 -6.21 10.87 10.24
CA LEU A 464 -5.85 12.29 10.20
C LEU A 464 -5.06 12.54 8.91
N ILE A 465 -5.74 12.83 7.80
CA ILE A 465 -5.09 12.92 6.49
C ILE A 465 -4.13 14.10 6.46
N CYS A 466 -2.90 13.84 6.00
CA CYS A 466 -1.92 14.88 5.75
C CYS A 466 -2.35 15.72 4.53
N THR A 467 -2.54 17.03 4.72
CA THR A 467 -2.90 17.98 3.66
C THR A 467 -1.70 18.46 2.84
N GLU A 468 -0.49 18.25 3.35
CA GLU A 468 0.78 18.57 2.69
C GLU A 468 1.59 17.28 2.42
N ALA A 469 1.04 16.39 1.59
CA ALA A 469 1.65 15.09 1.33
C ALA A 469 3.05 15.23 0.69
N GLN A 470 4.04 14.59 1.32
CA GLN A 470 5.43 14.50 0.86
C GLN A 470 5.75 13.12 0.30
N LEU A 471 5.18 12.07 0.91
CA LEU A 471 5.39 10.67 0.53
C LEU A 471 4.03 9.99 0.38
N THR A 472 3.77 9.31 -0.73
CA THR A 472 2.51 8.57 -0.93
C THR A 472 2.76 7.14 -1.39
N ALA A 473 3.80 6.92 -2.20
CA ALA A 473 4.30 5.59 -2.50
C ALA A 473 4.76 4.89 -1.21
N GLY A 474 4.30 3.65 -1.00
CA GLY A 474 4.67 2.86 0.18
C GLY A 474 3.90 3.18 1.46
N ALA A 475 2.85 4.01 1.38
CA ALA A 475 2.04 4.34 2.55
C ALA A 475 1.33 3.10 3.13
N GLY A 476 0.70 2.28 2.27
CA GLY A 476 0.05 1.02 2.66
C GLY A 476 1.00 0.10 3.43
N ASP A 477 2.20 -0.14 2.88
CA ASP A 477 3.23 -0.98 3.51
C ASP A 477 3.59 -0.52 4.94
N ASN A 478 3.74 0.80 5.13
CA ASN A 478 4.02 1.36 6.44
C ASN A 478 2.83 1.22 7.39
N ILE A 479 1.61 1.43 6.88
CA ILE A 479 0.36 1.33 7.65
C ILE A 479 0.13 -0.11 8.11
N SER A 480 0.23 -1.09 7.20
CA SER A 480 0.07 -2.51 7.49
C SER A 480 1.11 -3.00 8.49
N ALA A 481 2.39 -2.70 8.27
CA ALA A 481 3.46 -3.05 9.20
C ALA A 481 3.26 -2.41 10.58
N ALA A 482 2.84 -1.13 10.65
CA ALA A 482 2.58 -0.45 11.92
C ALA A 482 1.34 -0.99 12.66
N GLY A 483 0.31 -1.47 11.94
CA GLY A 483 -0.80 -2.19 12.56
C GLY A 483 -0.32 -3.52 13.14
N LEU A 484 0.41 -4.31 12.34
CA LEU A 484 0.90 -5.64 12.72
C LEU A 484 1.79 -5.63 13.96
N VAL A 485 2.60 -4.58 14.19
CA VAL A 485 3.56 -4.55 15.31
C VAL A 485 2.92 -4.68 16.68
N LEU A 486 1.63 -4.32 16.82
CA LEU A 486 0.89 -4.43 18.08
C LEU A 486 0.05 -5.71 18.18
N GLN A 487 -0.12 -6.45 17.09
CA GLN A 487 -1.07 -7.57 17.06
C GLN A 487 -0.41 -8.94 17.24
N VAL A 488 0.92 -8.99 17.29
CA VAL A 488 1.68 -10.22 17.52
C VAL A 488 2.52 -10.04 18.77
N GLU A 489 2.32 -10.93 19.74
CA GLU A 489 3.09 -10.99 20.98
C GLU A 489 3.98 -12.24 20.98
N LYS A 490 5.05 -12.22 21.78
CA LYS A 490 6.03 -13.32 21.87
C LYS A 490 5.87 -14.14 23.15
#